data_AF-A0A914JSY8-F1
#
_entry.id   AF-A0A914JSY8-F1
#
_cell.length_a   1.000
_cell.length_b   1.000
_cell.length_c   1.000
_cell.angle_alpha   90.00
_cell.angle_beta   90.00
_cell.angle_gamma   90.00
#
_symmetry.space_group_name_H-M   'P 1'
#
loop_
_entity.id
_entity.type
_entity.pdbx_description
1 polymer ?
#
loop_
_entity_poly.entity_id
_entity_poly.type
_entity_poly.pdbx_seq_one_letter_code
_entity_poly.pdbx_strand_id
1 'polypeptide(L)'
;MVFQPCDLQLFIVVTNFLVFFKSFARMTDNLIRLGKYTVKLKDGGEPEEFCDEMEKFVKIERLDGSSTKKNEVDCNPDELVKAANKYFSLKPPDLIQTSEKLWLGAVYTVQLYFLRFKVLGKSPESLKRMVKAALQGLDESIELFEAWLFVEDFHKYSNGLIHFSKKDFQSRMKEVENFIVKFSQIDEESGSRAAGKIMADVEKCETKKGTIQLGKRRYDYDYIVY
;
A
#
# COMPACT_ATOMS: atom_id res chain seq x y z
N MET A 1 19.32 4.80 47.15
CA MET A 1 18.90 3.52 46.53
C MET A 1 19.52 3.47 45.15
N VAL A 2 20.50 2.59 44.97
CA VAL A 2 21.21 2.39 43.70
C VAL A 2 20.47 1.28 42.98
N PHE A 3 19.79 1.58 41.86
CA PHE A 3 19.19 0.56 41.01
C PHE A 3 20.30 -0.19 40.27
N GLN A 4 20.31 -1.52 40.35
CA GLN A 4 21.23 -2.35 39.59
C GLN A 4 20.86 -2.31 38.08
N PRO A 5 21.85 -2.36 37.17
CA PRO A 5 21.63 -2.25 35.73
C PRO A 5 20.80 -3.40 35.11
N CYS A 6 20.51 -4.47 35.85
CA CYS A 6 19.65 -5.58 35.41
C CYS A 6 18.15 -5.24 35.43
N ASP A 7 17.71 -4.32 36.28
CA ASP A 7 16.28 -4.00 36.44
C ASP A 7 15.73 -3.16 35.28
N LEU A 8 16.59 -2.38 34.62
CA LEU A 8 16.20 -1.54 33.49
C LEU A 8 15.92 -2.37 32.22
N GLN A 9 16.67 -3.45 32.00
CA GLN A 9 16.46 -4.35 30.86
C GLN A 9 15.16 -5.14 31.00
N LEU A 10 14.82 -5.58 32.22
CA LEU A 10 13.55 -6.27 32.49
C LEU A 10 12.36 -5.33 32.27
N PHE A 11 12.49 -4.05 32.65
CA PHE A 11 11.43 -3.05 32.45
C PHE A 11 11.18 -2.74 30.96
N ILE A 12 12.24 -2.65 30.14
CA ILE A 12 12.13 -2.43 28.68
C ILE A 12 11.52 -3.65 27.97
N VAL A 13 11.88 -4.87 28.38
CA VAL A 13 11.29 -6.09 27.82
C VAL A 13 9.80 -6.16 28.16
N VAL A 14 9.40 -5.85 29.40
CA VAL A 14 8.00 -5.88 29.84
C VAL A 14 7.16 -4.79 29.15
N THR A 15 7.69 -3.59 28.94
CA THR A 15 6.96 -2.52 28.23
C THR A 15 6.82 -2.83 26.73
N ASN A 16 7.85 -3.36 26.08
CA ASN A 16 7.76 -3.82 24.69
C ASN A 16 6.80 -5.01 24.54
N PHE A 17 6.76 -5.93 25.52
CA PHE A 17 5.80 -7.03 25.54
C PHE A 17 4.35 -6.52 25.71
N LEU A 18 4.12 -5.51 26.54
CA LEU A 18 2.80 -4.90 26.72
C LEU A 18 2.33 -4.10 25.50
N VAL A 19 3.24 -3.46 24.78
CA VAL A 19 2.95 -2.81 23.48
C VAL A 19 2.60 -3.87 22.43
N PHE A 20 3.37 -4.97 22.38
CA PHE A 20 3.10 -6.12 21.51
C PHE A 20 1.72 -6.72 21.79
N PHE A 21 1.34 -6.90 23.06
CA PHE A 21 0.01 -7.41 23.43
C PHE A 21 -1.14 -6.46 23.11
N LYS A 22 -0.94 -5.13 23.20
CA LYS A 22 -1.96 -4.16 22.80
C LYS A 22 -2.17 -4.13 21.29
N SER A 23 -1.10 -4.22 20.51
CA SER A 23 -1.18 -4.34 19.05
C SER A 23 -1.77 -5.69 18.62
N PHE A 24 -1.41 -6.78 19.30
CA PHE A 24 -1.97 -8.11 19.07
C PHE A 24 -3.46 -8.18 19.43
N ALA A 25 -3.88 -7.57 20.54
CA ALA A 25 -5.30 -7.49 20.92
C ALA A 25 -6.13 -6.68 19.91
N ARG A 26 -5.58 -5.58 19.37
CA ARG A 26 -6.18 -4.82 18.26
C ARG A 26 -6.27 -5.66 16.98
N MET A 27 -5.25 -6.47 16.70
CA MET A 27 -5.21 -7.36 15.55
C MET A 27 -6.23 -8.49 15.66
N THR A 28 -6.42 -9.07 16.85
CA THR A 28 -7.43 -10.10 17.10
C THR A 28 -8.86 -9.55 17.07
N ASP A 29 -9.10 -8.33 17.56
CA ASP A 29 -10.43 -7.69 17.44
C ASP A 29 -10.80 -7.39 15.99
N ASN A 30 -9.81 -7.01 15.16
CA ASN A 30 -10.01 -6.85 13.73
C ASN A 30 -10.25 -8.21 13.03
N LEU A 31 -9.54 -9.27 13.43
CA LEU A 31 -9.74 -10.63 12.89
C LEU A 31 -11.10 -11.24 13.30
N ILE A 32 -11.57 -11.00 14.53
CA ILE A 32 -12.88 -11.45 15.03
C ILE A 32 -14.02 -10.68 14.31
N ARG A 33 -13.81 -9.41 13.95
CA ARG A 33 -14.75 -8.65 13.10
C ARG A 33 -14.77 -9.14 11.66
N LEU A 34 -13.63 -9.56 11.11
CA LEU A 34 -13.54 -10.13 9.75
C LEU A 34 -14.20 -11.51 9.64
N GLY A 35 -14.25 -12.30 10.73
CA GLY A 35 -14.88 -13.62 10.75
C GLY A 35 -16.41 -13.66 10.65
N LYS A 36 -17.11 -12.51 10.62
CA LYS A 36 -18.58 -12.43 10.50
C LYS A 36 -19.11 -12.07 9.11
N TYR A 37 -18.22 -11.83 8.14
CA TYR A 37 -18.61 -11.59 6.75
C TYR A 37 -18.23 -12.80 5.90
N THR A 38 -19.01 -13.88 6.01
CA THR A 38 -19.09 -14.89 4.96
C THR A 38 -19.73 -14.25 3.73
N VAL A 39 -18.91 -13.58 2.92
CA VAL A 39 -19.26 -13.22 1.55
C VAL A 39 -19.37 -14.54 0.80
N LYS A 40 -20.60 -14.92 0.44
CA LYS A 40 -20.83 -15.96 -0.56
C LYS A 40 -20.20 -15.46 -1.86
N LEU A 41 -19.02 -15.98 -2.18
CA LEU A 41 -18.43 -15.84 -3.51
C LEU A 41 -19.39 -16.52 -4.49
N LYS A 42 -20.14 -15.71 -5.24
CA LYS A 42 -20.74 -16.16 -6.49
C LYS A 42 -19.64 -16.10 -7.53
N ASP A 43 -19.18 -17.29 -7.90
CA ASP A 43 -18.39 -17.65 -9.07
C ASP A 43 -17.01 -16.97 -9.20
N GLY A 44 -15.99 -17.82 -9.41
CA GLY A 44 -14.59 -17.43 -9.51
C GLY A 44 -14.31 -16.52 -10.70
N GLY A 45 -14.34 -15.20 -10.46
CA GLY A 45 -13.78 -14.18 -11.33
C GLY A 45 -12.25 -14.18 -11.25
N GLU A 46 -11.62 -14.24 -12.41
CA GLU A 46 -10.17 -14.32 -12.62
C GLU A 46 -9.39 -13.03 -12.23
N PRO A 47 -8.06 -13.11 -12.04
CA PRO A 47 -7.15 -12.00 -11.71
C PRO A 47 -7.04 -10.84 -12.75
N GLU A 48 -7.87 -10.81 -13.80
CA GLU A 48 -7.89 -9.73 -14.79
C GLU A 48 -8.60 -8.46 -14.29
N GLU A 49 -9.59 -8.57 -13.38
CA GLU A 49 -10.40 -7.42 -12.96
C GLU A 49 -9.62 -6.31 -12.23
N PHE A 50 -8.57 -6.64 -11.46
CA PHE A 50 -7.82 -5.63 -10.69
C PHE A 50 -6.90 -4.77 -11.57
N CYS A 51 -6.30 -5.37 -12.62
CA CYS A 51 -5.52 -4.61 -13.60
C CYS A 51 -6.44 -3.69 -14.43
N ASP A 52 -7.60 -4.20 -14.82
CA ASP A 52 -8.64 -3.42 -15.50
C ASP A 52 -9.19 -2.30 -14.61
N GLU A 53 -9.32 -2.52 -13.30
CA GLU A 53 -9.67 -1.47 -12.34
C GLU A 53 -8.59 -0.40 -12.28
N MET A 54 -7.32 -0.78 -12.14
CA MET A 54 -6.19 0.16 -12.15
C MET A 54 -6.15 0.98 -13.45
N GLU A 55 -6.38 0.36 -14.62
CA GLU A 55 -6.48 1.05 -15.92
C GLU A 55 -7.75 1.92 -16.05
N LYS A 56 -8.85 1.55 -15.38
CA LYS A 56 -10.08 2.37 -15.30
C LYS A 56 -9.89 3.58 -14.36
N PHE A 57 -9.17 3.44 -13.25
CA PHE A 57 -8.91 4.53 -12.29
C PHE A 57 -8.01 5.63 -12.88
N VAL A 58 -7.14 5.29 -13.84
CA VAL A 58 -6.34 6.26 -14.63
C VAL A 58 -7.23 7.23 -15.44
N LYS A 59 -8.54 6.96 -15.59
CA LYS A 59 -9.46 7.80 -16.37
C LYS A 59 -10.25 8.84 -15.56
N ILE A 60 -10.07 8.95 -14.24
CA ILE A 60 -10.92 9.83 -13.41
C ILE A 60 -10.47 11.30 -13.47
N GLU A 61 -11.46 12.16 -13.72
CA GLU A 61 -11.42 13.54 -14.22
C GLU A 61 -10.72 14.56 -13.32
N ARG A 62 -10.10 15.57 -13.97
CA ARG A 62 -9.65 16.78 -13.28
C ARG A 62 -10.86 17.63 -12.86
N LEU A 63 -10.72 18.26 -11.69
CA LEU A 63 -11.64 19.28 -11.14
C LEU A 63 -11.71 20.60 -11.93
N ASP A 64 -11.04 20.73 -13.08
CA ASP A 64 -11.25 21.85 -14.01
C ASP A 64 -12.19 21.40 -15.14
N GLY A 65 -13.40 21.96 -15.19
CA GLY A 65 -14.44 21.65 -16.17
C GLY A 65 -14.10 21.96 -17.64
N SER A 66 -12.84 21.87 -18.06
CA SER A 66 -12.45 21.81 -19.47
C SER A 66 -12.56 20.35 -19.95
N SER A 67 -13.78 19.95 -20.24
CA SER A 67 -14.08 18.79 -21.07
C SER A 67 -13.50 18.99 -22.47
N THR A 68 -12.32 18.43 -22.75
CA THR A 68 -11.86 17.96 -24.08
C THR A 68 -10.35 17.67 -24.06
N LYS A 69 -10.00 16.44 -23.68
CA LYS A 69 -8.87 15.62 -24.19
C LYS A 69 -8.79 14.39 -23.27
N LYS A 70 -8.61 13.20 -23.83
CA LYS A 70 -8.26 11.99 -23.07
C LYS A 70 -6.96 12.30 -22.32
N ASN A 71 -7.07 12.76 -21.08
CA ASN A 71 -5.94 13.15 -20.27
C ASN A 71 -5.54 11.91 -19.47
N GLU A 72 -4.59 11.15 -20.03
CA GLU A 72 -3.87 10.10 -19.30
C GLU A 72 -3.33 10.70 -18.00
N VAL A 73 -3.82 10.22 -16.85
CA VAL A 73 -3.23 10.55 -15.56
C VAL A 73 -1.79 10.03 -15.58
N ASP A 74 -0.82 10.91 -15.34
CA ASP A 74 0.56 10.48 -15.14
C ASP A 74 0.57 9.62 -13.87
N CYS A 75 0.84 8.32 -13.99
CA CYS A 75 0.95 7.36 -12.89
C CYS A 75 2.25 7.60 -12.08
N ASN A 76 2.56 8.86 -11.78
CA ASN A 76 3.69 9.28 -10.98
C ASN A 76 3.24 9.42 -9.51
N PRO A 77 3.80 8.63 -8.58
CA PRO A 77 3.44 8.71 -7.16
C PRO A 77 3.48 10.12 -6.58
N ASP A 78 4.46 10.94 -6.96
CA ASP A 78 4.60 12.31 -6.46
C ASP A 78 3.46 13.22 -6.92
N GLU A 79 2.99 13.03 -8.15
CA GLU A 79 1.86 13.79 -8.70
C GLU A 79 0.54 13.38 -8.05
N LEU A 80 0.40 12.10 -7.70
CA LEU A 80 -0.76 11.59 -6.97
C LEU A 80 -0.80 12.11 -5.53
N VAL A 81 0.34 12.19 -4.85
CA VAL A 81 0.45 12.84 -3.53
C VAL A 81 0.09 14.34 -3.62
N LYS A 82 0.58 15.05 -4.64
CA LYS A 82 0.20 16.45 -4.87
C LYS A 82 -1.30 16.60 -5.14
N ALA A 83 -1.89 15.70 -5.92
CA ALA A 83 -3.33 15.68 -6.19
C ALA A 83 -4.13 15.42 -4.90
N ALA A 84 -3.73 14.43 -4.10
CA ALA A 84 -4.36 14.15 -2.81
C ALA A 84 -4.36 15.38 -1.90
N ASN A 85 -3.21 16.05 -1.77
CA ASN A 85 -3.10 17.30 -1.01
C ASN A 85 -4.01 18.40 -1.54
N LYS A 86 -4.16 18.52 -2.87
CA LYS A 86 -5.09 19.47 -3.49
C LYS A 86 -6.54 19.18 -3.07
N TYR A 87 -7.01 17.94 -3.17
CA TYR A 87 -8.37 17.55 -2.75
C TYR A 87 -8.61 17.77 -1.26
N PHE A 88 -7.61 17.47 -0.43
CA PHE A 88 -7.68 17.69 1.01
C PHE A 88 -7.77 19.18 1.38
N SER A 89 -7.20 20.07 0.55
CA SER A 89 -7.20 21.53 0.78
C SER A 89 -8.51 22.24 0.40
N LEU A 90 -9.45 21.55 -0.26
CA LEU A 90 -10.74 22.11 -0.67
C LEU A 90 -11.61 22.49 0.54
N LYS A 91 -12.67 23.29 0.28
CA LYS A 91 -13.63 23.71 1.31
C LYS A 91 -15.06 23.41 0.84
N PRO A 92 -15.70 22.31 1.32
CA PRO A 92 -15.15 21.30 2.25
C PRO A 92 -14.09 20.39 1.59
N PRO A 93 -13.20 19.74 2.38
CA PRO A 93 -12.23 18.78 1.87
C PRO A 93 -12.92 17.59 1.18
N ASP A 94 -12.38 17.16 0.04
CA ASP A 94 -12.83 15.93 -0.63
C ASP A 94 -11.99 14.74 -0.15
N LEU A 95 -12.45 14.10 0.93
CA LEU A 95 -11.75 13.00 1.58
C LEU A 95 -11.77 11.71 0.75
N ILE A 96 -12.78 11.52 -0.09
CA ILE A 96 -12.89 10.35 -0.97
C ILE A 96 -11.79 10.42 -2.02
N GLN A 97 -11.71 11.54 -2.74
CA GLN A 97 -10.66 11.76 -3.74
C GLN A 97 -9.27 11.80 -3.11
N THR A 98 -9.13 12.38 -1.91
CA THR A 98 -7.85 12.35 -1.17
C THR A 98 -7.39 10.91 -0.91
N SER A 99 -8.29 10.06 -0.39
CA SER A 99 -7.98 8.66 -0.06
C SER A 99 -7.63 7.85 -1.30
N GLU A 100 -8.41 8.02 -2.37
CA GLU A 100 -8.21 7.33 -3.64
C GLU A 100 -6.83 7.65 -4.24
N LYS A 101 -6.44 8.92 -4.25
CA LYS A 101 -5.14 9.34 -4.82
C LYS A 101 -3.96 8.89 -3.97
N LEU A 102 -4.08 8.88 -2.64
CA LEU A 102 -3.05 8.32 -1.74
C LEU A 102 -2.89 6.80 -1.95
N TRP A 103 -4.01 6.07 -2.06
CA TRP A 103 -3.98 4.64 -2.34
C TRP A 103 -3.29 4.34 -3.68
N LEU A 104 -3.70 5.01 -4.77
CA LEU A 104 -3.07 4.86 -6.09
C LEU A 104 -1.58 5.23 -6.05
N GLY A 105 -1.20 6.30 -5.35
CA GLY A 105 0.19 6.71 -5.19
C GLY A 105 1.04 5.63 -4.53
N ALA A 106 0.55 5.02 -3.45
CA ALA A 106 1.24 3.93 -2.77
C ALA A 106 1.32 2.66 -3.62
N VAL A 107 0.24 2.28 -4.30
CA VAL A 107 0.23 1.12 -5.20
C VAL A 107 1.25 1.28 -6.32
N TYR A 108 1.26 2.42 -7.01
CA TYR A 108 2.23 2.66 -8.07
C TYR A 108 3.66 2.75 -7.55
N THR A 109 3.88 3.26 -6.34
CA THR A 109 5.22 3.24 -5.72
C THR A 109 5.75 1.81 -5.62
N VAL A 110 4.92 0.89 -5.10
CA VAL A 110 5.30 -0.52 -4.96
C VAL A 110 5.51 -1.18 -6.32
N GLN A 111 4.60 -0.96 -7.28
CA GLN A 111 4.74 -1.53 -8.62
C GLN A 111 5.98 -1.02 -9.34
N LEU A 112 6.21 0.30 -9.37
CA LEU A 112 7.37 0.89 -10.02
C LEU A 112 8.68 0.42 -9.39
N TYR A 113 8.71 0.22 -8.07
CA TYR A 113 9.86 -0.32 -7.38
C TYR A 113 10.20 -1.74 -7.85
N PHE A 114 9.22 -2.64 -7.88
CA PHE A 114 9.44 -4.04 -8.26
C PHE A 114 9.58 -4.29 -9.77
N LEU A 115 9.05 -3.41 -10.61
CA LEU A 115 9.24 -3.46 -12.06
C LEU A 115 10.71 -3.25 -12.45
N ARG A 116 11.53 -2.58 -11.62
CA ARG A 116 12.99 -2.51 -11.82
C ARG A 116 13.64 -3.89 -11.80
N PHE A 117 13.04 -4.83 -11.06
CA PHE A 117 13.44 -6.23 -10.96
C PHE A 117 12.57 -7.15 -11.82
N LYS A 118 11.76 -6.59 -12.73
CA LYS A 118 10.87 -7.31 -13.65
C LYS A 118 9.80 -8.16 -12.97
N VAL A 119 9.37 -7.77 -11.76
CA VAL A 119 8.32 -8.44 -11.00
C VAL A 119 7.07 -7.55 -10.98
N LEU A 120 5.92 -8.09 -11.40
CA LEU A 120 4.64 -7.40 -11.42
C LEU A 120 3.67 -8.00 -10.40
N GLY A 121 3.18 -7.18 -9.45
CA GLY A 121 2.07 -7.53 -8.56
C GLY A 121 0.72 -7.13 -9.15
N LYS A 122 -0.23 -8.07 -9.21
CA LYS A 122 -1.56 -7.89 -9.84
C LYS A 122 -2.74 -7.86 -8.88
N SER A 123 -2.53 -8.15 -7.60
CA SER A 123 -3.61 -8.20 -6.60
C SER A 123 -3.22 -7.40 -5.34
N PRO A 124 -4.18 -6.92 -4.53
CA PRO A 124 -3.88 -6.32 -3.24
C PRO A 124 -3.00 -7.21 -2.35
N GLU A 125 -3.25 -8.52 -2.36
CA GLU A 125 -2.49 -9.48 -1.56
C GLU A 125 -1.06 -9.69 -2.10
N SER A 126 -0.87 -9.66 -3.43
CA SER A 126 0.46 -9.70 -4.04
C SER A 126 1.27 -8.45 -3.66
N LEU A 127 0.67 -7.26 -3.69
CA LEU A 127 1.31 -6.01 -3.33
C LEU A 127 1.69 -6.00 -1.84
N LYS A 128 0.79 -6.48 -0.97
CA LYS A 128 1.06 -6.65 0.45
C LYS A 128 2.26 -7.57 0.70
N ARG A 129 2.36 -8.67 -0.04
CA ARG A 129 3.51 -9.59 0.04
C ARG A 129 4.80 -8.93 -0.45
N MET A 130 4.73 -8.22 -1.56
CA MET A 130 5.85 -7.44 -2.11
C MET A 130 6.37 -6.42 -1.10
N VAL A 131 5.48 -5.67 -0.45
CA VAL A 131 5.83 -4.74 0.63
C VAL A 131 6.50 -5.47 1.79
N LYS A 132 5.91 -6.55 2.31
CA LYS A 132 6.52 -7.33 3.40
C LYS A 132 7.92 -7.83 3.05
N ALA A 133 8.12 -8.30 1.82
CA ALA A 133 9.41 -8.79 1.36
C ALA A 133 10.45 -7.66 1.25
N ALA A 134 10.07 -6.50 0.71
CA ALA A 134 10.94 -5.33 0.58
C ALA A 134 11.37 -4.75 1.92
N LEU A 135 10.48 -4.79 2.91
CA LEU A 135 10.75 -4.24 4.24
C LEU A 135 11.55 -5.20 5.13
N GLN A 136 11.78 -6.45 4.72
CA GLN A 136 12.41 -7.44 5.59
C GLN A 136 13.88 -7.10 5.85
N GLY A 137 14.18 -6.76 7.11
CA GLY A 137 15.54 -6.41 7.56
C GLY A 137 15.83 -4.91 7.57
N LEU A 138 14.83 -4.06 7.31
CA LEU A 138 14.94 -2.61 7.51
C LEU A 138 14.55 -2.24 8.94
N ASP A 139 15.26 -1.27 9.52
CA ASP A 139 14.99 -0.77 10.88
C ASP A 139 13.56 -0.21 11.01
N GLU A 140 13.09 0.48 9.98
CA GLU A 140 11.76 1.10 9.93
C GLU A 140 10.67 0.16 9.38
N SER A 141 10.94 -1.14 9.31
CA SER A 141 10.03 -2.11 8.67
C SER A 141 8.64 -2.17 9.28
N ILE A 142 8.52 -2.01 10.59
CA ILE A 142 7.23 -2.01 11.30
C ILE A 142 6.41 -0.78 10.92
N GLU A 143 7.00 0.41 11.02
CA GLU A 143 6.32 1.68 10.74
C GLU A 143 5.85 1.75 9.28
N LEU A 144 6.71 1.34 8.33
CA LEU A 144 6.37 1.31 6.91
C LEU A 144 5.29 0.27 6.59
N PHE A 145 5.30 -0.87 7.28
CA PHE A 145 4.25 -1.87 7.10
C PHE A 145 2.91 -1.43 7.70
N GLU A 146 2.91 -0.76 8.85
CA GLU A 146 1.71 -0.14 9.42
C GLU A 146 1.14 0.93 8.49
N ALA A 147 1.99 1.75 7.89
CA ALA A 147 1.57 2.72 6.89
C ALA A 147 0.92 2.07 5.66
N TRP A 148 1.42 0.90 5.21
CA TRP A 148 0.75 0.11 4.16
C TRP A 148 -0.64 -0.38 4.58
N LEU A 149 -0.86 -0.73 5.85
CA LEU A 149 -2.22 -1.07 6.31
C LEU A 149 -3.17 0.13 6.22
N PHE A 150 -2.67 1.35 6.41
CA PHE A 150 -3.47 2.57 6.17
C PHE A 150 -3.74 2.82 4.69
N VAL A 151 -2.84 2.43 3.78
CA VAL A 151 -3.10 2.41 2.33
C VAL A 151 -4.30 1.51 2.01
N GLU A 152 -4.35 0.30 2.58
CA GLU A 152 -5.48 -0.62 2.42
C GLU A 152 -6.78 -0.03 2.99
N ASP A 153 -6.71 0.67 4.12
CA ASP A 153 -7.87 1.34 4.71
C ASP A 153 -8.34 2.54 3.86
N PHE A 154 -7.44 3.32 3.24
CA PHE A 154 -7.83 4.39 2.32
C PHE A 154 -8.56 3.86 1.09
N HIS A 155 -8.13 2.71 0.56
CA HIS A 155 -8.86 2.03 -0.52
C HIS A 155 -10.28 1.62 -0.10
N LYS A 156 -10.44 1.07 1.11
CA LYS A 156 -11.78 0.73 1.65
C LYS A 156 -12.62 1.99 1.85
N TYR A 157 -12.01 3.08 2.31
CA TYR A 157 -12.71 4.34 2.57
C TYR A 157 -13.20 4.99 1.28
N SER A 158 -12.38 5.03 0.22
CA SER A 158 -12.80 5.60 -1.08
C SER A 158 -13.98 4.84 -1.70
N ASN A 159 -14.11 3.54 -1.37
CA ASN A 159 -15.22 2.69 -1.78
C ASN A 159 -16.41 2.70 -0.79
N GLY A 160 -16.39 3.56 0.23
CA GLY A 160 -17.48 3.69 1.21
C GLY A 160 -17.62 2.51 2.18
N LEU A 161 -16.63 1.63 2.27
CA LEU A 161 -16.67 0.43 3.11
C LEU A 161 -16.32 0.70 4.58
N ILE A 162 -15.60 1.80 4.85
CA ILE A 162 -15.23 2.22 6.21
C ILE A 162 -15.36 3.74 6.38
N HIS A 163 -15.28 4.21 7.62
CA HIS A 163 -15.27 5.63 7.96
C HIS A 163 -14.06 5.99 8.83
N PHE A 164 -13.51 7.18 8.62
CA PHE A 164 -12.46 7.77 9.46
C PHE A 164 -12.98 8.95 10.27
N SER A 165 -12.42 9.14 11.47
CA SER A 165 -12.52 10.44 12.13
C SER A 165 -11.62 11.46 11.42
N LYS A 166 -11.97 12.75 11.46
CA LYS A 166 -11.17 13.81 10.80
C LYS A 166 -9.72 13.88 11.30
N LYS A 167 -9.51 13.66 12.61
CA LYS A 167 -8.17 13.67 13.22
C LYS A 167 -7.34 12.47 12.76
N ASP A 168 -7.95 11.30 12.73
CA ASP A 168 -7.27 10.07 12.29
C ASP A 168 -6.93 10.15 10.80
N PHE A 169 -7.82 10.73 9.98
CA PHE A 169 -7.59 10.89 8.54
C PHE A 169 -6.30 11.66 8.26
N GLN A 170 -6.12 12.82 8.91
CA GLN A 170 -4.95 13.66 8.66
C GLN A 170 -3.64 13.02 9.14
N SER A 171 -3.65 12.29 10.26
CA SER A 171 -2.46 11.54 10.71
C SER A 171 -2.09 10.45 9.71
N ARG A 172 -3.07 9.61 9.35
CA ARG A 172 -2.88 8.49 8.42
C ARG A 172 -2.44 8.96 7.03
N MET A 173 -2.96 10.10 6.57
CA MET A 173 -2.55 10.71 5.32
C MET A 173 -1.03 10.96 5.30
N LYS A 174 -0.48 11.58 6.36
CA LYS A 174 0.97 11.83 6.46
C LYS A 174 1.79 10.54 6.52
N GLU A 175 1.28 9.52 7.19
CA GLU A 175 1.94 8.22 7.30
C GLU A 175 2.02 7.53 5.93
N VAL A 176 0.96 7.63 5.12
CA VAL A 176 0.96 7.11 3.74
C VAL A 176 1.84 7.93 2.80
N GLU A 177 1.87 9.25 2.95
CA GLU A 177 2.82 10.10 2.21
C GLU A 177 4.28 9.74 2.53
N ASN A 178 4.59 9.55 3.81
CA ASN A 178 5.91 9.09 4.25
C ASN A 178 6.25 7.71 3.71
N PHE A 179 5.27 6.79 3.67
CA PHE A 179 5.45 5.48 3.05
C PHE A 179 5.84 5.61 1.58
N ILE A 180 5.12 6.41 0.80
CA ILE A 180 5.40 6.62 -0.64
C ILE A 180 6.84 7.10 -0.83
N VAL A 181 7.27 8.08 -0.05
CA VAL A 181 8.63 8.63 -0.14
C VAL A 181 9.67 7.59 0.27
N LYS A 182 9.56 7.03 1.48
CA LYS A 182 10.56 6.11 2.04
C LYS A 182 10.65 4.79 1.27
N PHE A 183 9.51 4.22 0.86
CA PHE A 183 9.49 2.98 0.10
C PHE A 183 10.18 3.13 -1.26
N SER A 184 10.01 4.29 -1.92
CA SER A 184 10.68 4.57 -3.20
C SER A 184 12.21 4.69 -3.09
N GLN A 185 12.72 4.92 -1.87
CA GLN A 185 14.13 5.12 -1.54
C GLN A 185 14.81 3.87 -0.98
N ILE A 186 14.09 2.75 -0.83
CA ILE A 186 14.71 1.47 -0.46
C ILE A 186 15.79 1.14 -1.49
N ASP A 187 16.95 0.69 -1.00
CA ASP A 187 18.11 0.44 -1.83
C ASP A 187 17.92 -0.78 -2.75
N GLU A 188 18.69 -0.80 -3.83
CA GLU A 188 18.57 -1.83 -4.87
C GLU A 188 18.93 -3.24 -4.35
N GLU A 189 19.82 -3.36 -3.36
CA GLU A 189 20.21 -4.65 -2.79
C GLU A 189 19.04 -5.28 -2.03
N SER A 190 18.38 -4.47 -1.19
CA SER A 190 17.15 -4.85 -0.48
C SER A 190 16.04 -5.25 -1.46
N GLY A 191 15.87 -4.48 -2.55
CA GLY A 191 14.91 -4.78 -3.61
C GLY A 191 15.18 -6.07 -4.35
N SER A 192 16.43 -6.30 -4.76
CA SER A 192 16.87 -7.52 -5.44
C SER A 192 16.66 -8.75 -4.55
N ARG A 193 17.03 -8.65 -3.27
CA ARG A 193 16.80 -9.72 -2.27
C ARG A 193 15.32 -10.02 -2.09
N ALA A 194 14.48 -9.00 -2.03
CA ALA A 194 13.03 -9.14 -1.92
C ALA A 194 12.43 -9.80 -3.16
N ALA A 195 12.81 -9.35 -4.36
CA ALA A 195 12.38 -9.94 -5.62
C ALA A 195 12.78 -11.42 -5.70
N GLY A 196 14.03 -11.76 -5.34
CA GLY A 196 14.51 -13.14 -5.30
C GLY A 196 13.68 -14.06 -4.40
N LYS A 197 13.30 -13.57 -3.21
CA LYS A 197 12.42 -14.32 -2.30
C LYS A 197 11.03 -14.56 -2.88
N ILE A 198 10.46 -13.56 -3.54
CA ILE A 198 9.13 -13.66 -4.14
C ILE A 198 9.15 -14.64 -5.31
N MET A 199 10.16 -14.56 -6.18
CA MET A 199 10.31 -15.44 -7.34
C MET A 199 10.57 -16.90 -6.94
N ALA A 200 11.15 -17.13 -5.75
CA ALA A 200 11.34 -18.47 -5.21
C ALA A 200 10.03 -19.10 -4.66
N ASP A 201 8.98 -18.31 -4.42
CA ASP A 201 7.68 -18.78 -3.94
C ASP A 201 6.79 -19.20 -5.12
N VAL A 202 7.04 -20.41 -5.64
CA VAL A 202 6.43 -20.95 -6.87
C VAL A 202 4.91 -21.07 -6.80
N GLU A 203 4.31 -21.19 -5.62
CA GLU A 203 2.86 -21.25 -5.44
C GLU A 203 2.16 -19.92 -5.76
N LYS A 204 2.92 -18.83 -5.74
CA LYS A 204 2.41 -17.45 -5.77
C LYS A 204 3.03 -16.60 -6.87
N CYS A 205 4.01 -17.14 -7.57
CA CYS A 205 4.75 -16.45 -8.62
C CYS A 205 4.71 -17.28 -9.91
N GLU A 206 4.23 -16.68 -10.98
CA GLU A 206 4.24 -17.26 -12.33
C GLU A 206 5.34 -16.61 -13.16
N THR A 207 6.09 -17.42 -13.90
CA THR A 207 7.03 -16.91 -14.91
C THR A 207 6.25 -16.62 -16.20
N LYS A 208 5.89 -15.35 -16.40
CA LYS A 208 5.16 -14.88 -17.57
C LYS A 208 5.74 -13.55 -18.01
N LYS A 209 6.28 -13.54 -19.23
CA LYS A 209 6.84 -12.32 -19.84
C LYS A 209 5.72 -11.45 -20.38
N GLY A 210 5.87 -10.14 -20.21
CA GLY A 210 4.96 -9.18 -20.81
C GLY A 210 5.40 -7.75 -20.59
N THR A 211 4.52 -6.83 -20.99
CA THR A 211 4.72 -5.40 -20.88
C THR A 211 3.52 -4.79 -20.19
N ILE A 212 3.74 -3.84 -19.29
CA ILE A 212 2.69 -3.02 -18.69
C ILE A 212 2.96 -1.55 -18.96
N GLN A 213 1.91 -0.78 -19.22
CA GLN A 213 2.00 0.68 -19.33
C GLN A 213 1.55 1.31 -18.01
N LEU A 214 2.46 2.01 -17.34
CA LEU A 214 2.14 2.82 -16.16
C LEU A 214 2.41 4.29 -16.51
N GLY A 215 1.33 5.06 -16.65
CA GLY A 215 1.37 6.42 -17.14
C GLY A 215 1.92 6.47 -18.57
N LYS A 216 2.95 7.30 -18.77
CA LYS A 216 3.61 7.48 -20.09
C LYS A 216 4.73 6.49 -20.37
N ARG A 217 5.03 5.57 -19.43
CA ARG A 217 6.17 4.65 -19.53
C ARG A 217 5.69 3.21 -19.66
N ARG A 218 6.39 2.46 -20.50
CA ARG A 218 6.23 1.01 -20.62
C ARG A 218 7.33 0.31 -19.83
N TYR A 219 6.94 -0.74 -19.12
CA TYR A 219 7.83 -1.56 -18.31
C TYR A 219 7.68 -3.01 -18.74
N ASP A 220 8.81 -3.67 -18.91
CA ASP A 220 8.86 -5.10 -19.15
C ASP A 220 8.83 -5.83 -17.81
N TYR A 221 8.15 -6.97 -17.75
CA TYR A 221 8.18 -7.87 -16.61
C TYR A 221 8.40 -9.31 -17.09
N ASP A 222 9.06 -10.11 -16.26
CA ASP A 222 9.33 -11.53 -16.49
C ASP A 222 8.49 -12.41 -15.54
N TYR A 223 7.97 -11.83 -14.45
CA TYR A 223 7.27 -12.53 -13.38
C TYR A 223 5.99 -11.81 -12.96
N ILE A 224 4.95 -12.58 -12.65
CA ILE A 224 3.69 -12.12 -12.08
C ILE A 224 3.50 -12.72 -10.69
N VAL A 225 3.10 -11.90 -9.74
CA VAL A 225 2.75 -12.31 -8.38
C VAL A 225 1.24 -12.22 -8.20
N TYR A 226 0.62 -13.31 -7.76
CA TYR A 226 -0.82 -13.42 -7.47
C TYR A 226 -1.07 -13.40 -5.99
#